data_AF-A0AAD8ZW68-F1
#
_entry.id   AF-A0AAD8ZW68-F1
#
_cell.length_a   1.000
_cell.length_b   1.000
_cell.length_c   1.000
_cell.angle_alpha   90.00
_cell.angle_beta   90.00
_cell.angle_gamma   90.00
#
_symmetry.space_group_name_H-M   'P 1'
#
loop_
_entity.id
_entity.type
_entity.pdbx_description
1 polymer ?
#
loop_
_entity_poly.entity_id
_entity_poly.type
_entity_poly.pdbx_seq_one_letter_code
_entity_poly.pdbx_strand_id
1 'polypeptide(L)'
;MSFEDVTNDSHRKRRYRFIFVGAVVLAIVIGLAVVLGVTVKNLKKPDSFKNVVIGKCETYLKENTNLSGYSDCETIWQVFEQAYVGRDPCDVPPEAYYPLINLVKNQLACNTMLFWSKTKTLVHEFTENRECLVTLEDTLLGFTFNELTWCSKNQSKETFTTDCPLWSYCVNNPVRSFWIKASANFAAIACGNVSTMLNGSLESPFSSTSIFGDVEVRNLDSTKVHSLTVLLVTKDTDMTTCENASFKDLQSALNPNITYNCREVPLTTVQGCISNLDIPCSDCFKKGSRRSGLVWNTAAKHSL
;
A
#
# COMPACT_ATOMS: atom_id res chain seq x y z
N MET A 1 10.19 69.21 -64.20
CA MET A 1 10.15 68.29 -63.04
C MET A 1 8.73 67.75 -62.97
N SER A 2 8.53 66.56 -63.52
CA SER A 2 7.21 65.99 -63.84
C SER A 2 6.49 65.45 -62.61
N PHE A 3 5.16 65.63 -62.60
CA PHE A 3 4.21 65.29 -61.53
C PHE A 3 4.03 63.77 -61.32
N GLU A 4 4.68 62.93 -62.15
CA GLU A 4 4.54 61.46 -62.15
C GLU A 4 5.49 60.76 -61.16
N ASP A 5 6.55 61.40 -60.67
CA ASP A 5 7.51 60.77 -59.75
C ASP A 5 7.07 60.80 -58.27
N VAL A 6 6.18 61.72 -57.90
CA VAL A 6 5.70 61.88 -56.51
C VAL A 6 4.62 60.86 -56.16
N THR A 7 3.83 60.42 -57.14
CA THR A 7 2.76 59.44 -56.92
C THR A 7 3.30 58.01 -56.77
N ASN A 8 4.40 57.66 -57.45
CA ASN A 8 4.95 56.30 -57.43
C ASN A 8 5.68 55.95 -56.12
N ASP A 9 6.36 56.91 -55.48
CA ASP A 9 6.99 56.74 -54.15
C ASP A 9 5.95 56.58 -53.02
N SER A 10 4.83 57.32 -53.12
CA SER A 10 3.70 57.22 -52.18
C SER A 10 3.04 55.83 -52.19
N HIS A 11 2.73 55.29 -53.37
CA HIS A 11 2.10 53.97 -53.51
C HIS A 11 3.03 52.82 -53.06
N ARG A 12 4.33 52.94 -53.33
CA ARG A 12 5.34 51.96 -52.91
C ARG A 12 5.52 51.94 -51.39
N LYS A 13 5.65 53.11 -50.75
CA LYS A 13 5.69 53.23 -49.27
C LYS A 13 4.43 52.69 -48.61
N ARG A 14 3.25 52.91 -49.21
CA ARG A 14 1.97 52.40 -48.70
C ARG A 14 1.88 50.86 -48.80
N ARG A 15 2.34 50.26 -49.92
CA ARG A 15 2.43 48.80 -50.08
C ARG A 15 3.40 48.15 -49.09
N TYR A 16 4.59 48.72 -48.89
CA TYR A 16 5.53 48.23 -47.88
C TYR A 16 4.98 48.36 -46.46
N ARG A 17 4.24 49.42 -46.15
CA ARG A 17 3.53 49.54 -44.86
C ARG A 17 2.48 48.45 -44.68
N PHE A 18 1.68 48.14 -45.69
CA PHE A 18 0.67 47.07 -45.59
C PHE A 18 1.30 45.68 -45.45
N ILE A 19 2.38 45.40 -46.18
CA ILE A 19 3.14 44.14 -46.05
C ILE A 19 3.77 44.03 -44.67
N PHE A 20 4.37 45.11 -44.16
CA PHE A 20 4.98 45.14 -42.83
C PHE A 20 3.94 44.93 -41.73
N VAL A 21 2.79 45.61 -41.82
CA VAL A 21 1.66 45.42 -40.88
C VAL A 21 1.14 43.99 -40.95
N GLY A 22 0.97 43.41 -42.14
CA GLY A 22 0.56 42.02 -42.31
C GLY A 22 1.54 41.03 -41.70
N ALA A 23 2.84 41.24 -41.89
CA ALA A 23 3.90 40.40 -41.30
C ALA A 23 3.94 40.49 -39.76
N VAL A 24 3.76 41.70 -39.21
CA VAL A 24 3.69 41.91 -37.75
C VAL A 24 2.46 41.23 -37.15
N VAL A 25 1.29 41.36 -37.78
CA VAL A 25 0.06 40.69 -37.33
C VAL A 25 0.23 39.17 -37.36
N LEU A 26 0.81 38.60 -38.43
CA LEU A 26 1.05 37.16 -38.54
C LEU A 26 2.01 36.67 -37.45
N ALA A 27 3.09 37.40 -37.18
CA ALA A 27 4.05 37.06 -36.12
C ALA A 27 3.39 37.07 -34.72
N ILE A 28 2.49 38.04 -34.46
CA ILE A 28 1.73 38.10 -33.20
C ILE A 28 0.79 36.90 -33.09
N VAL A 29 0.07 36.54 -34.15
CA VAL A 29 -0.84 35.39 -34.14
C VAL A 29 -0.09 34.07 -33.90
N ILE A 30 1.07 33.88 -34.53
CA ILE A 30 1.91 32.70 -34.30
C ILE A 30 2.45 32.69 -32.86
N GLY A 31 2.92 33.84 -32.37
CA GLY A 31 3.37 33.99 -30.99
C GLY A 31 2.28 33.64 -29.98
N LEU A 32 1.06 34.15 -30.19
CA LEU A 32 -0.10 33.83 -29.36
C LEU A 32 -0.48 32.34 -29.45
N ALA A 33 -0.46 31.74 -30.64
CA ALA A 33 -0.76 30.31 -30.82
C ALA A 33 0.29 29.41 -30.15
N VAL A 34 1.57 29.78 -30.17
CA VAL A 34 2.64 29.06 -29.47
C VAL A 34 2.52 29.24 -27.96
N VAL A 35 2.27 30.46 -27.47
CA VAL A 35 2.06 30.73 -26.04
C VAL A 35 0.84 29.98 -25.53
N LEU A 36 -0.28 29.98 -26.28
CA LEU A 36 -1.48 29.20 -25.98
C LEU A 36 -1.20 27.70 -26.04
N GLY A 37 -0.47 27.21 -27.04
CA GLY A 37 -0.09 25.79 -27.13
C GLY A 37 0.80 25.32 -25.99
N VAL A 38 1.72 26.17 -25.51
CA VAL A 38 2.61 25.90 -24.37
C VAL A 38 1.84 26.01 -23.05
N THR A 39 0.97 27.00 -22.87
CA THR A 39 0.13 27.11 -21.67
C THR A 39 -0.90 25.99 -21.58
N VAL A 40 -1.52 25.58 -22.69
CA VAL A 40 -2.45 24.43 -22.73
C VAL A 40 -1.74 23.10 -22.47
N LYS A 41 -0.51 22.90 -22.98
CA LYS A 41 0.30 21.72 -22.62
C LYS A 41 0.69 21.69 -21.14
N ASN A 42 0.87 22.86 -20.52
CA ASN A 42 1.14 23.00 -19.08
C ASN A 42 -0.13 23.08 -18.20
N LEU A 43 -1.34 23.02 -18.80
CA LEU A 43 -2.63 23.03 -18.12
C LEU A 43 -3.21 21.63 -17.90
N LYS A 44 -2.48 20.56 -18.25
CA LYS A 44 -2.69 19.27 -17.57
C LYS A 44 -2.18 19.43 -16.16
N LYS A 45 -3.03 19.94 -15.26
CA LYS A 45 -2.86 19.69 -13.83
C LYS A 45 -2.70 18.18 -13.72
N PRO A 46 -1.53 17.64 -13.38
CA PRO A 46 -1.44 16.21 -13.17
C PRO A 46 -2.48 15.89 -12.09
N ASP A 47 -3.27 14.84 -12.30
CA ASP A 47 -4.25 14.41 -11.29
C ASP A 47 -3.49 14.29 -9.96
N SER A 48 -3.92 15.04 -8.94
CA SER A 48 -3.22 15.08 -7.65
C SER A 48 -3.06 13.68 -7.08
N PHE A 49 -4.01 12.79 -7.38
CA PHE A 49 -3.93 11.40 -6.96
C PHE A 49 -2.85 10.62 -7.71
N LYS A 50 -2.75 10.78 -9.04
CA LYS A 50 -1.66 10.19 -9.84
C LYS A 50 -0.29 10.56 -9.29
N ASN A 51 -0.08 11.83 -8.98
CA ASN A 51 1.20 12.30 -8.43
C ASN A 51 1.53 11.67 -7.08
N VAL A 52 0.53 11.48 -6.22
CA VAL A 52 0.72 10.79 -4.93
C VAL A 52 1.12 9.34 -5.17
N VAL A 53 0.44 8.62 -6.05
CA VAL A 53 0.74 7.22 -6.36
C VAL A 53 2.14 7.08 -6.97
N ILE A 54 2.49 7.89 -7.97
CA ILE A 54 3.82 7.88 -8.58
C ILE A 54 4.89 8.23 -7.54
N GLY A 55 4.69 9.28 -6.75
CA GLY A 55 5.66 9.70 -5.73
C GLY A 55 5.92 8.64 -4.66
N LYS A 56 4.88 7.90 -4.23
CA LYS A 56 5.05 6.76 -3.31
C LYS A 56 5.78 5.59 -3.98
N CYS A 57 5.43 5.26 -5.22
CA CYS A 57 6.11 4.21 -5.99
C CYS A 57 7.61 4.53 -6.18
N GLU A 58 7.95 5.76 -6.59
CA GLU A 58 9.34 6.20 -6.80
C GLU A 58 10.13 6.21 -5.49
N THR A 59 9.51 6.65 -4.39
CA THR A 59 10.11 6.57 -3.04
C THR A 59 10.49 5.12 -2.70
N TYR A 60 9.56 4.18 -2.86
CA TYR A 60 9.81 2.77 -2.58
C TYR A 60 10.96 2.20 -3.42
N LEU A 61 10.97 2.47 -4.74
CA LEU A 61 12.01 1.96 -5.63
C LEU A 61 13.39 2.57 -5.37
N LYS A 62 13.44 3.83 -4.89
CA LYS A 62 14.69 4.48 -4.48
C LYS A 62 15.29 3.83 -3.23
N GLU A 63 14.45 3.43 -2.28
CA GLU A 63 14.86 2.74 -1.06
C GLU A 63 15.18 1.25 -1.33
N ASN A 64 14.56 0.65 -2.34
CA ASN A 64 14.73 -0.75 -2.73
C ASN A 64 15.36 -0.87 -4.12
N THR A 65 16.62 -0.42 -4.24
CA THR A 65 17.32 -0.27 -5.54
C THR A 65 17.42 -1.57 -6.35
N ASN A 66 17.39 -2.74 -5.72
CA ASN A 66 17.33 -4.05 -6.39
C ASN A 66 16.07 -4.25 -7.25
N LEU A 67 14.99 -3.50 -6.98
CA LEU A 67 13.72 -3.56 -7.71
C LEU A 67 13.59 -2.45 -8.78
N SER A 68 14.42 -1.41 -8.71
CA SER A 68 14.33 -0.21 -9.56
C SER A 68 14.47 -0.49 -11.07
N GLY A 69 15.16 -1.57 -11.47
CA GLY A 69 15.31 -1.97 -12.88
C GLY A 69 14.14 -2.77 -13.46
N TYR A 70 13.16 -3.18 -12.63
CA TYR A 70 12.07 -4.08 -13.03
C TYR A 70 10.68 -3.43 -13.00
N SER A 71 10.54 -2.27 -12.36
CA SER A 71 9.25 -1.64 -12.09
C SER A 71 9.23 -0.21 -12.63
N ASP A 72 8.25 0.10 -13.47
CA ASP A 72 7.98 1.43 -13.99
C ASP A 72 6.71 2.00 -13.33
N CYS A 73 6.87 3.06 -12.54
CA CYS A 73 5.78 3.69 -11.80
C CYS A 73 4.69 4.28 -12.71
N GLU A 74 5.03 4.72 -13.92
CA GLU A 74 4.05 5.19 -14.90
C GLU A 74 3.23 4.03 -15.47
N THR A 75 3.88 2.91 -15.79
CA THR A 75 3.18 1.68 -16.22
C THR A 75 2.31 1.11 -15.09
N ILE A 76 2.81 1.07 -13.85
CA ILE A 76 2.04 0.65 -12.67
C ILE A 76 0.79 1.52 -12.52
N TRP A 77 0.92 2.85 -12.60
CA TRP A 77 -0.22 3.76 -12.56
C TRP A 77 -1.23 3.44 -13.67
N GLN A 78 -0.78 3.31 -14.92
CA GLN A 78 -1.68 3.08 -16.06
C GLN A 78 -2.47 1.77 -15.92
N VAL A 79 -1.82 0.69 -15.46
CA VAL A 79 -2.48 -0.60 -15.26
C VAL A 79 -3.41 -0.57 -14.04
N PHE A 80 -3.02 0.12 -12.97
CA PHE A 80 -3.86 0.32 -11.79
C PHE A 80 -5.15 1.09 -12.13
N GLU A 81 -5.04 2.19 -12.87
CA GLU A 81 -6.15 3.07 -13.22
C GLU A 81 -7.22 2.34 -14.06
N GLN A 82 -6.79 1.44 -14.96
CA GLN A 82 -7.68 0.62 -15.79
C GLN A 82 -8.62 -0.28 -15.00
N ALA A 83 -8.29 -0.61 -13.76
CA ALA A 83 -9.11 -1.50 -12.93
C ALA A 83 -10.48 -0.88 -12.59
N TYR A 84 -10.56 0.44 -12.41
CA TYR A 84 -11.74 1.10 -11.85
C TYR A 84 -12.24 2.32 -12.63
N VAL A 85 -11.42 2.97 -13.47
CA VAL A 85 -11.87 4.17 -14.19
C VAL A 85 -13.02 3.88 -15.14
N GLY A 86 -14.05 4.73 -15.09
CA GLY A 86 -15.27 4.59 -15.88
C GLY A 86 -16.26 3.55 -15.37
N ARG A 87 -15.96 2.86 -14.26
CA ARG A 87 -16.83 1.84 -13.67
C ARG A 87 -17.71 2.42 -12.56
N ASP A 88 -18.81 1.72 -12.29
CA ASP A 88 -19.57 1.95 -11.06
C ASP A 88 -18.67 1.66 -9.85
N PRO A 89 -18.59 2.55 -8.85
CA PRO A 89 -17.73 2.37 -7.69
C PRO A 89 -18.14 1.18 -6.79
N CYS A 90 -19.27 0.52 -7.06
CA CYS A 90 -19.69 -0.72 -6.42
C CYS A 90 -19.65 -1.95 -7.35
N ASP A 91 -19.10 -1.82 -8.56
CA ASP A 91 -18.95 -2.90 -9.54
C ASP A 91 -17.49 -3.01 -10.06
N VAL A 92 -16.55 -3.06 -9.12
CA VAL A 92 -15.13 -3.32 -9.39
C VAL A 92 -14.72 -4.58 -8.65
N PRO A 93 -14.71 -5.76 -9.30
CA PRO A 93 -14.35 -7.01 -8.64
C PRO A 93 -12.84 -7.10 -8.38
N PRO A 94 -12.36 -7.92 -7.41
CA PRO A 94 -10.93 -8.13 -7.14
C PRO A 94 -10.11 -8.52 -8.38
N GLU A 95 -10.70 -9.27 -9.31
CA GLU A 95 -10.09 -9.72 -10.56
C GLU A 95 -9.70 -8.55 -11.48
N ALA A 96 -10.34 -7.39 -11.34
CA ALA A 96 -9.98 -6.19 -12.10
C ALA A 96 -8.53 -5.75 -11.85
N TYR A 97 -7.95 -6.09 -10.68
CA TYR A 97 -6.56 -5.80 -10.35
C TYR A 97 -5.57 -6.93 -10.70
N TYR A 98 -6.02 -8.02 -11.31
CA TYR A 98 -5.13 -9.11 -11.73
C TYR A 98 -3.97 -8.64 -12.64
N PRO A 99 -4.20 -7.77 -13.65
CA PRO A 99 -3.11 -7.23 -14.46
C PRO A 99 -2.05 -6.49 -13.65
N LEU A 100 -2.47 -5.71 -12.64
CA LEU A 100 -1.56 -4.96 -11.77
C LEU A 100 -0.71 -5.90 -10.91
N ILE A 101 -1.33 -6.92 -10.31
CA ILE A 101 -0.61 -7.90 -9.50
C ILE A 101 0.43 -8.66 -10.33
N ASN A 102 0.10 -9.03 -11.57
CA ASN A 102 1.02 -9.77 -12.44
C ASN A 102 2.15 -8.91 -13.00
N LEU A 103 1.95 -7.59 -13.08
CA LEU A 103 2.97 -6.65 -13.54
C LEU A 103 4.15 -6.61 -12.56
N VAL A 104 3.87 -6.62 -11.25
CA VAL A 104 4.89 -6.49 -10.21
C VAL A 104 5.29 -7.86 -9.69
N LYS A 105 6.54 -8.26 -9.96
CA LYS A 105 7.11 -9.50 -9.39
C LYS A 105 7.64 -9.22 -7.98
N ASN A 106 6.90 -9.65 -6.97
CA ASN A 106 7.40 -9.69 -5.60
C ASN A 106 8.07 -11.05 -5.34
N GLN A 107 9.39 -11.03 -5.13
CA GLN A 107 10.10 -12.15 -4.51
C GLN A 107 10.53 -11.71 -3.13
N LEU A 108 9.87 -12.26 -2.12
CA LEU A 108 10.18 -12.02 -0.73
C LEU A 108 10.97 -13.21 -0.18
N ALA A 109 11.88 -12.93 0.76
CA ALA A 109 12.62 -14.00 1.42
C ALA A 109 11.67 -14.93 2.18
N CYS A 110 11.91 -16.25 2.13
CA CYS A 110 11.12 -17.17 2.94
C CYS A 110 11.34 -16.91 4.43
N ASN A 111 10.35 -17.27 5.23
CA ASN A 111 10.32 -17.08 6.68
C ASN A 111 10.18 -15.62 7.18
N THR A 112 9.95 -14.64 6.30
CA THR A 112 9.82 -13.23 6.71
C THR A 112 8.38 -12.72 6.71
N MET A 113 7.42 -13.43 6.12
CA MET A 113 6.08 -12.87 5.93
C MET A 113 5.29 -12.78 7.24
N LEU A 114 4.82 -11.57 7.51
CA LEU A 114 4.00 -11.22 8.66
C LEU A 114 2.63 -10.72 8.19
N PHE A 115 1.62 -11.56 8.38
CA PHE A 115 0.22 -11.17 8.26
C PHE A 115 -0.23 -10.45 9.53
N TRP A 116 -1.38 -9.77 9.47
CA TRP A 116 -1.91 -9.08 10.63
C TRP A 116 -3.42 -8.88 10.53
N SER A 117 -4.09 -8.80 11.69
CA SER A 117 -5.50 -8.44 11.76
C SER A 117 -5.77 -7.64 13.02
N LYS A 118 -6.33 -6.43 12.83
CA LYS A 118 -6.62 -5.46 13.91
C LYS A 118 -5.39 -5.04 14.74
N THR A 119 -4.21 -5.07 14.12
CA THR A 119 -2.90 -4.76 14.73
C THR A 119 -2.04 -3.84 13.84
N LYS A 120 -2.60 -3.23 12.78
CA LYS A 120 -1.92 -2.39 11.77
C LYS A 120 -0.82 -1.50 12.35
N THR A 121 -1.18 -0.62 13.29
CA THR A 121 -0.26 0.36 13.87
C THR A 121 0.97 -0.32 14.47
N LEU A 122 0.77 -1.36 15.28
CA LEU A 122 1.85 -2.05 15.96
C LEU A 122 2.76 -2.82 15.00
N VAL A 123 2.21 -3.44 13.95
CA VAL A 123 3.03 -4.15 12.96
C VAL A 123 3.83 -3.20 12.10
N HIS A 124 3.26 -2.06 11.70
CA HIS A 124 3.97 -1.05 10.90
C HIS A 124 5.07 -0.37 11.72
N GLU A 125 4.81 -0.03 12.98
CA GLU A 125 5.87 0.44 13.90
C GLU A 125 6.98 -0.61 14.09
N PHE A 126 6.63 -1.90 14.08
CA PHE A 126 7.60 -2.99 14.18
C PHE A 126 8.45 -3.16 12.92
N THR A 127 7.86 -3.10 11.72
CA THR A 127 8.60 -3.35 10.47
C THR A 127 9.33 -2.11 9.94
N GLU A 128 8.91 -0.90 10.30
CA GLU A 128 9.51 0.36 9.82
C GLU A 128 11.03 0.43 10.01
N ASN A 129 11.53 -0.04 11.16
CA ASN A 129 12.96 0.00 11.48
C ASN A 129 13.60 -1.39 11.60
N ARG A 130 12.94 -2.44 11.08
CA ARG A 130 13.33 -3.84 11.30
C ARG A 130 13.01 -4.68 10.07
N GLU A 131 14.05 -5.02 9.32
CA GLU A 131 13.94 -5.75 8.05
C GLU A 131 13.69 -7.27 8.19
N CYS A 132 13.52 -7.78 9.42
CA CYS A 132 13.41 -9.23 9.64
C CYS A 132 12.04 -9.82 9.29
N LEU A 133 11.00 -9.00 9.28
CA LEU A 133 9.66 -9.39 8.90
C LEU A 133 9.10 -8.37 7.91
N VAL A 134 8.22 -8.83 7.02
CA VAL A 134 7.67 -8.05 5.92
C VAL A 134 6.16 -8.24 5.94
N THR A 135 5.42 -7.14 6.01
CA THR A 135 3.96 -7.10 5.82
C THR A 135 3.61 -6.86 4.35
N LEU A 136 2.33 -6.97 3.99
CA LEU A 136 1.87 -6.61 2.64
C LEU A 136 2.22 -5.15 2.33
N GLU A 137 2.06 -4.24 3.30
CA GLU A 137 2.33 -2.81 3.13
C GLU A 137 3.82 -2.46 2.99
N ASP A 138 4.71 -3.41 3.27
CA ASP A 138 6.15 -3.27 3.03
C ASP A 138 6.55 -3.73 1.61
N THR A 139 5.60 -4.19 0.79
CA THR A 139 5.81 -4.51 -0.63
C THR A 139 5.54 -3.29 -1.52
N LEU A 140 6.05 -3.27 -2.76
CA LEU A 140 5.88 -2.14 -3.67
C LEU A 140 4.40 -1.70 -3.82
N LEU A 141 3.51 -2.64 -4.10
CA LEU A 141 2.09 -2.32 -4.28
C LEU A 141 1.43 -1.96 -2.94
N GLY A 142 1.74 -2.68 -1.86
CA GLY A 142 1.19 -2.38 -0.54
C GLY A 142 1.60 -0.98 -0.08
N PHE A 143 2.89 -0.65 -0.13
CA PHE A 143 3.42 0.67 0.24
C PHE A 143 2.78 1.78 -0.59
N THR A 144 2.74 1.60 -1.91
CA THR A 144 2.20 2.58 -2.85
C THR A 144 0.75 2.93 -2.52
N PHE A 145 -0.10 1.93 -2.28
CA PHE A 145 -1.54 2.11 -2.09
C PHE A 145 -2.00 2.18 -0.62
N ASN A 146 -1.09 1.99 0.35
CA ASN A 146 -1.41 2.11 1.78
C ASN A 146 -2.02 3.49 2.10
N GLU A 147 -3.11 3.49 2.85
CA GLU A 147 -3.86 4.69 3.29
C GLU A 147 -4.44 5.57 2.18
N LEU A 148 -4.44 5.09 0.94
CA LEU A 148 -5.09 5.76 -0.17
C LEU A 148 -6.55 5.30 -0.31
N THR A 149 -7.39 6.19 -0.83
CA THR A 149 -8.79 5.90 -1.19
C THR A 149 -9.03 6.41 -2.60
N TRP A 150 -9.67 5.58 -3.43
CA TRP A 150 -9.94 5.91 -4.82
C TRP A 150 -11.21 5.21 -5.30
N CYS A 151 -11.86 5.85 -6.26
CA CYS A 151 -12.95 5.28 -7.04
C CYS A 151 -13.13 6.06 -8.35
N SER A 152 -14.04 5.58 -9.20
CA SER A 152 -14.52 6.35 -10.34
C SER A 152 -16.06 6.37 -10.33
N LYS A 153 -16.64 6.94 -11.38
CA LYS A 153 -18.08 6.92 -11.63
C LYS A 153 -18.31 6.33 -13.02
N ASN A 154 -19.51 5.80 -13.24
CA ASN A 154 -19.89 5.21 -14.52
C ASN A 154 -19.61 6.20 -15.66
N GLN A 155 -18.83 5.77 -16.66
CA GLN A 155 -18.38 6.55 -17.83
C GLN A 155 -17.48 7.76 -17.53
N SER A 156 -17.08 7.98 -16.28
CA SER A 156 -16.10 9.02 -15.92
C SER A 156 -14.70 8.64 -16.40
N LYS A 157 -13.90 9.64 -16.74
CA LYS A 157 -12.46 9.48 -17.01
C LYS A 157 -11.59 9.92 -15.82
N GLU A 158 -12.23 10.31 -14.73
CA GLU A 158 -11.58 10.87 -13.55
C GLU A 158 -11.52 9.85 -12.42
N THR A 159 -10.47 9.97 -11.62
CA THR A 159 -10.38 9.34 -10.30
C THR A 159 -10.90 10.30 -9.26
N PHE A 160 -11.79 9.82 -8.39
CA PHE A 160 -12.23 10.54 -7.21
C PHE A 160 -11.55 9.96 -5.97
N THR A 161 -11.14 10.83 -5.04
CA THR A 161 -10.61 10.45 -3.72
C THR A 161 -11.58 10.82 -2.59
N THR A 162 -12.72 11.42 -2.93
CA THR A 162 -13.83 11.76 -2.04
C THR A 162 -15.10 11.10 -2.55
N ASP A 163 -16.09 10.95 -1.67
CA ASP A 163 -17.39 10.31 -1.99
C ASP A 163 -17.26 8.88 -2.54
N CYS A 164 -16.19 8.19 -2.20
CA CYS A 164 -16.00 6.78 -2.54
C CYS A 164 -16.68 5.86 -1.52
N PRO A 165 -17.19 4.70 -1.94
CA PRO A 165 -17.76 3.71 -1.03
C PRO A 165 -16.79 3.31 0.07
N LEU A 166 -17.26 3.33 1.31
CA LEU A 166 -16.53 2.76 2.44
C LEU A 166 -16.48 1.24 2.34
N TRP A 167 -15.56 0.62 3.09
CA TRP A 167 -15.28 -0.82 3.07
C TRP A 167 -16.53 -1.72 3.08
N SER A 168 -17.52 -1.38 3.92
CA SER A 168 -18.75 -2.15 4.12
C SER A 168 -19.95 -1.68 3.30
N TYR A 169 -19.81 -0.60 2.52
CA TYR A 169 -20.93 -0.04 1.75
C TYR A 169 -21.37 -1.00 0.63
N CYS A 170 -20.41 -1.57 -0.09
CA CYS A 170 -20.63 -2.60 -1.10
C CYS A 170 -19.42 -3.53 -1.22
N VAL A 171 -19.66 -4.78 -1.63
CA VAL A 171 -18.62 -5.83 -1.64
C VAL A 171 -17.53 -5.54 -2.68
N ASN A 172 -17.92 -5.12 -3.88
CA ASN A 172 -17.03 -4.90 -5.02
C ASN A 172 -16.65 -3.42 -5.18
N ASN A 173 -16.23 -2.77 -4.10
CA ASN A 173 -15.66 -1.43 -4.20
C ASN A 173 -14.15 -1.48 -4.55
N PRO A 174 -13.61 -0.48 -5.29
CA PRO A 174 -12.24 -0.49 -5.81
C PRO A 174 -11.16 -0.74 -4.75
N VAL A 175 -11.26 -0.09 -3.59
CA VAL A 175 -10.24 -0.19 -2.52
C VAL A 175 -10.28 -1.58 -1.90
N ARG A 176 -11.46 -2.07 -1.51
CA ARG A 176 -11.63 -3.41 -0.94
C ARG A 176 -11.17 -4.49 -1.93
N SER A 177 -11.54 -4.36 -3.18
CA SER A 177 -11.15 -5.29 -4.25
C SER A 177 -9.64 -5.35 -4.48
N PHE A 178 -8.97 -4.19 -4.45
CA PHE A 178 -7.51 -4.14 -4.50
C PHE A 178 -6.88 -4.89 -3.32
N TRP A 179 -7.30 -4.60 -2.09
CA TRP A 179 -6.72 -5.24 -0.90
C TRP A 179 -7.00 -6.74 -0.86
N ILE A 180 -8.19 -7.20 -1.27
CA ILE A 180 -8.48 -8.64 -1.44
C ILE A 180 -7.47 -9.26 -2.41
N LYS A 181 -7.27 -8.64 -3.58
CA LYS A 181 -6.41 -9.22 -4.60
C LYS A 181 -4.93 -9.20 -4.22
N ALA A 182 -4.46 -8.11 -3.61
CA ALA A 182 -3.10 -7.97 -3.10
C ALA A 182 -2.82 -8.95 -1.95
N SER A 183 -3.76 -9.12 -1.02
CA SER A 183 -3.64 -10.06 0.11
C SER A 183 -3.61 -11.52 -0.35
N ALA A 184 -4.46 -11.87 -1.32
CA ALA A 184 -4.43 -13.20 -1.94
C ALA A 184 -3.08 -13.50 -2.58
N ASN A 185 -2.51 -12.53 -3.31
CA ASN A 185 -1.19 -12.70 -3.92
C ASN A 185 -0.08 -12.80 -2.89
N PHE A 186 -0.10 -11.96 -1.85
CA PHE A 186 0.88 -11.99 -0.75
C PHE A 186 0.89 -13.34 -0.04
N ALA A 187 -0.28 -13.92 0.21
CA ALA A 187 -0.39 -15.28 0.75
C ALA A 187 0.09 -16.37 -0.23
N ALA A 188 -0.23 -16.25 -1.52
CA ALA A 188 0.14 -17.24 -2.53
C ALA A 188 1.65 -17.33 -2.80
N ILE A 189 2.37 -16.22 -2.63
CA ILE A 189 3.84 -16.18 -2.75
C ILE A 189 4.56 -16.53 -1.45
N ALA A 190 3.82 -16.82 -0.37
CA ALA A 190 4.40 -17.15 0.92
C ALA A 190 5.18 -18.46 0.93
N CYS A 191 6.27 -18.49 1.70
CA CYS A 191 7.10 -19.67 1.85
C CYS A 191 7.82 -19.73 3.20
N GLY A 192 8.12 -20.96 3.64
CA GLY A 192 8.74 -21.25 4.93
C GLY A 192 7.78 -21.12 6.10
N ASN A 193 8.27 -20.58 7.21
CA ASN A 193 7.50 -20.33 8.43
C ASN A 193 6.96 -18.91 8.41
N VAL A 194 5.64 -18.77 8.31
CA VAL A 194 4.98 -17.46 8.31
C VAL A 194 4.40 -17.14 9.68
N SER A 195 4.19 -15.85 9.96
CA SER A 195 3.59 -15.40 11.21
C SER A 195 2.37 -14.51 10.96
N THR A 196 1.46 -14.45 11.92
CA THR A 196 0.35 -13.48 11.92
C THR A 196 0.28 -12.79 13.27
N MET A 197 0.21 -11.45 13.30
CA MET A 197 0.02 -10.70 14.54
C MET A 197 -1.46 -10.39 14.76
N LEU A 198 -2.03 -10.91 15.86
CA LEU A 198 -3.45 -10.77 16.20
C LEU A 198 -3.62 -10.03 17.53
N ASN A 199 -4.75 -9.35 17.67
CA ASN A 199 -5.06 -8.53 18.83
C ASN A 199 -5.75 -9.35 19.93
N GLY A 200 -5.04 -9.59 21.04
CA GLY A 200 -5.53 -10.33 22.20
C GLY A 200 -6.49 -9.54 23.09
N SER A 201 -6.60 -8.21 22.92
CA SER A 201 -7.62 -7.42 23.63
C SER A 201 -9.03 -7.62 23.06
N LEU A 202 -9.19 -8.40 21.98
CA LEU A 202 -10.49 -8.75 21.40
C LEU A 202 -11.04 -10.04 22.01
N GLU A 203 -12.36 -10.12 22.16
CA GLU A 203 -13.07 -11.34 22.55
C GLU A 203 -12.83 -12.48 21.56
N SER A 204 -12.80 -12.16 20.26
CA SER A 204 -12.47 -13.07 19.16
C SER A 204 -11.32 -12.49 18.33
N PRO A 205 -10.05 -12.88 18.61
CA PRO A 205 -8.88 -12.37 17.87
C PRO A 205 -8.87 -12.78 16.40
N PHE A 206 -9.46 -13.93 16.09
CA PHE A 206 -9.64 -14.39 14.72
C PHE A 206 -11.09 -14.19 14.26
N SER A 207 -11.25 -13.89 12.98
CA SER A 207 -12.54 -13.89 12.29
C SER A 207 -12.39 -14.53 10.93
N SER A 208 -13.23 -15.53 10.65
CA SER A 208 -13.28 -16.24 9.37
C SER A 208 -13.75 -15.38 8.20
N THR A 209 -14.30 -14.18 8.47
CA THR A 209 -14.77 -13.23 7.46
C THR A 209 -13.83 -12.02 7.28
N SER A 210 -12.73 -11.97 8.03
CA SER A 210 -11.67 -10.96 7.84
C SER A 210 -10.86 -11.26 6.57
N ILE A 211 -10.11 -10.27 6.06
CA ILE A 211 -9.18 -10.50 4.94
C ILE A 211 -8.17 -11.60 5.29
N PHE A 212 -7.61 -11.55 6.50
CA PHE A 212 -6.71 -12.61 6.96
C PHE A 212 -7.39 -14.00 6.92
N GLY A 213 -8.60 -14.14 7.46
CA GLY A 213 -9.29 -15.43 7.54
C GLY A 213 -9.87 -15.94 6.23
N ASP A 214 -10.55 -15.09 5.46
CA ASP A 214 -11.29 -15.49 4.26
C ASP A 214 -10.43 -15.47 3.00
N VAL A 215 -9.37 -14.65 2.97
CA VAL A 215 -8.49 -14.49 1.82
C VAL A 215 -7.12 -15.07 2.09
N GLU A 216 -6.37 -14.55 3.06
CA GLU A 216 -4.94 -14.87 3.20
C GLU A 216 -4.73 -16.33 3.61
N VAL A 217 -5.38 -16.78 4.70
CA VAL A 217 -5.28 -18.17 5.19
C VAL A 217 -5.63 -19.19 4.10
N ARG A 218 -6.64 -18.89 3.26
CA ARG A 218 -7.08 -19.79 2.18
C ARG A 218 -6.16 -19.81 0.97
N ASN A 219 -5.35 -18.77 0.79
CA ASN A 219 -4.40 -18.67 -0.32
C ASN A 219 -2.97 -19.10 0.05
N LEU A 220 -2.73 -19.54 1.29
CA LEU A 220 -1.44 -20.11 1.68
C LEU A 220 -1.19 -21.42 0.93
N ASP A 221 -0.07 -21.46 0.20
CA ASP A 221 0.35 -22.64 -0.55
C ASP A 221 1.07 -23.64 0.36
N SER A 222 0.37 -24.72 0.72
CA SER A 222 0.91 -25.78 1.60
C SER A 222 2.15 -26.52 1.06
N THR A 223 2.49 -26.35 -0.22
CA THR A 223 3.73 -26.90 -0.78
C THR A 223 4.95 -26.03 -0.47
N LYS A 224 4.74 -24.75 -0.12
CA LYS A 224 5.79 -23.77 0.17
C LYS A 224 5.80 -23.33 1.62
N VAL A 225 4.63 -23.26 2.26
CA VAL A 225 4.45 -22.83 3.65
C VAL A 225 4.49 -24.05 4.57
N HIS A 226 5.40 -24.04 5.54
CA HIS A 226 5.58 -25.14 6.48
C HIS A 226 4.79 -24.94 7.78
N SER A 227 4.71 -23.70 8.26
CA SER A 227 3.98 -23.37 9.47
C SER A 227 3.40 -21.96 9.44
N LEU A 228 2.30 -21.78 10.17
CA LEU A 228 1.71 -20.49 10.51
C LEU A 228 1.79 -20.32 12.04
N THR A 229 2.51 -19.31 12.50
CA THR A 229 2.58 -18.94 13.93
C THR A 229 1.71 -17.73 14.22
N VAL A 230 0.69 -17.91 15.06
CA VAL A 230 -0.06 -16.80 15.64
C VAL A 230 0.76 -16.14 16.74
N LEU A 231 1.01 -14.84 16.59
CA LEU A 231 1.55 -13.94 17.59
C LEU A 231 0.39 -13.16 18.21
N LEU A 232 -0.19 -13.71 19.27
CA LEU A 232 -1.31 -13.10 19.98
C LEU A 232 -0.78 -12.03 20.93
N VAL A 233 -0.95 -10.77 20.56
CA VAL A 233 -0.46 -9.64 21.38
C VAL A 233 -1.44 -9.36 22.50
N THR A 234 -0.99 -9.49 23.75
CA THR A 234 -1.83 -9.33 24.94
C THR A 234 -1.34 -8.22 25.85
N LYS A 235 -2.28 -7.55 26.52
CA LYS A 235 -2.01 -6.71 27.70
C LYS A 235 -2.19 -7.53 28.96
N ASP A 236 -1.65 -7.07 30.08
CA ASP A 236 -1.74 -7.78 31.36
C ASP A 236 -3.19 -8.00 31.84
N THR A 237 -4.11 -7.14 31.40
CA THR A 237 -5.54 -7.22 31.71
C THR A 237 -6.33 -8.13 30.77
N ASP A 238 -5.74 -8.55 29.65
CA ASP A 238 -6.45 -9.33 28.65
C ASP A 238 -6.57 -10.79 29.11
N MET A 239 -7.77 -11.36 28.99
CA MET A 239 -8.05 -12.74 29.37
C MET A 239 -7.92 -13.73 28.20
N THR A 240 -7.79 -13.21 26.98
CA THR A 240 -7.70 -14.00 25.76
C THR A 240 -6.33 -14.68 25.66
N THR A 241 -6.36 -15.99 25.43
CA THR A 241 -5.17 -16.85 25.30
C THR A 241 -5.15 -17.56 23.96
N CYS A 242 -4.08 -18.30 23.69
CA CYS A 242 -4.01 -19.20 22.54
C CYS A 242 -5.05 -20.34 22.54
N GLU A 243 -5.80 -20.51 23.63
CA GLU A 243 -6.90 -21.48 23.75
C GLU A 243 -8.27 -20.87 23.36
N ASN A 244 -8.32 -19.61 22.92
CA ASN A 244 -9.56 -18.96 22.50
C ASN A 244 -10.27 -19.75 21.38
N ALA A 245 -11.59 -19.88 21.46
CA ALA A 245 -12.39 -20.68 20.54
C ALA A 245 -12.23 -20.26 19.07
N SER A 246 -12.01 -18.97 18.79
CA SER A 246 -11.81 -18.49 17.41
C SER A 246 -10.58 -19.09 16.73
N PHE A 247 -9.59 -19.59 17.47
CA PHE A 247 -8.46 -20.29 16.88
C PHE A 247 -8.78 -21.70 16.42
N LYS A 248 -9.88 -22.30 16.87
CA LYS A 248 -10.40 -23.54 16.29
C LYS A 248 -10.95 -23.31 14.88
N ASP A 249 -11.57 -22.16 14.65
CA ASP A 249 -12.02 -21.78 13.30
C ASP A 249 -10.83 -21.53 12.38
N LEU A 250 -9.77 -20.87 12.87
CA LEU A 250 -8.51 -20.70 12.12
C LEU A 250 -7.87 -22.05 11.77
N GLN A 251 -7.75 -22.96 12.74
CA GLN A 251 -7.22 -24.31 12.50
C GLN A 251 -8.06 -25.08 11.48
N SER A 252 -9.38 -24.88 11.47
CA SER A 252 -10.29 -25.53 10.52
C SER A 252 -10.18 -24.95 9.10
N ALA A 253 -9.87 -23.66 8.98
CA ALA A 253 -9.67 -22.98 7.70
C ALA A 253 -8.27 -23.19 7.12
N LEU A 254 -7.28 -23.47 7.96
CA LEU A 254 -5.89 -23.69 7.56
C LEU A 254 -5.74 -25.06 6.88
N ASN A 255 -4.94 -25.11 5.81
CA ASN A 255 -4.61 -26.38 5.17
C ASN A 255 -3.93 -27.33 6.18
N PRO A 256 -4.35 -28.61 6.28
CA PRO A 256 -3.84 -29.55 7.29
C PRO A 256 -2.35 -29.87 7.15
N ASN A 257 -1.74 -29.62 5.99
CA ASN A 257 -0.30 -29.79 5.78
C ASN A 257 0.54 -28.61 6.31
N ILE A 258 -0.10 -27.50 6.72
CA ILE A 258 0.57 -26.35 7.33
C ILE A 258 0.47 -26.49 8.85
N THR A 259 1.62 -26.52 9.52
CA THR A 259 1.66 -26.64 10.98
C THR A 259 1.12 -25.37 11.63
N TYR A 260 0.10 -25.48 12.49
CA TYR A 260 -0.40 -24.38 13.30
C TYR A 260 0.40 -24.24 14.60
N ASN A 261 0.83 -23.02 14.90
CA ASN A 261 1.43 -22.65 16.18
C ASN A 261 0.75 -21.39 16.74
N CYS A 262 0.76 -21.22 18.06
CA CYS A 262 0.31 -19.98 18.71
C CYS A 262 1.21 -19.60 19.89
N ARG A 263 1.45 -18.30 20.04
CA ARG A 263 2.24 -17.71 21.13
C ARG A 263 1.55 -16.44 21.63
N GLU A 264 1.32 -16.39 22.93
CA GLU A 264 0.99 -15.14 23.63
C GLU A 264 2.27 -14.31 23.77
N VAL A 265 2.20 -13.06 23.30
CA VAL A 265 3.31 -12.10 23.35
C VAL A 265 2.82 -10.84 24.07
N PRO A 266 3.39 -10.47 25.23
CA PRO A 266 3.00 -9.23 25.90
C PRO A 266 3.27 -8.02 25.01
N LEU A 267 2.33 -7.07 24.96
CA LEU A 267 2.47 -5.82 24.20
C LEU A 267 3.77 -5.09 24.53
N THR A 268 4.15 -5.06 25.81
CA THR A 268 5.39 -4.44 26.30
C THR A 268 6.66 -5.08 25.71
N THR A 269 6.60 -6.38 25.35
CA THR A 269 7.72 -7.08 24.69
C THR A 269 7.87 -6.60 23.25
N VAL A 270 6.76 -6.50 22.52
CA VAL A 270 6.77 -5.98 21.13
C VAL A 270 7.24 -4.52 21.11
N GLN A 271 6.73 -3.68 22.02
CA GLN A 271 7.15 -2.29 22.17
C GLN A 271 8.64 -2.15 22.54
N GLY A 272 9.14 -3.02 23.42
CA GLY A 272 10.56 -3.09 23.72
C GLY A 272 11.42 -3.37 22.48
N CYS A 273 10.95 -4.24 21.58
CA CYS A 273 11.62 -4.53 20.32
C CYS A 273 11.53 -3.43 19.27
N ILE A 274 10.45 -2.64 19.28
CA ILE A 274 10.31 -1.45 18.45
C ILE A 274 11.32 -0.39 18.91
N SER A 275 11.43 -0.18 20.22
CA SER A 275 12.31 0.85 20.80
C SER A 275 13.78 0.46 20.85
N ASN A 276 14.11 -0.83 20.76
CA ASN A 276 15.49 -1.32 20.81
C ASN A 276 15.79 -2.29 19.66
N LEU A 277 16.54 -1.79 18.67
CA LEU A 277 16.93 -2.54 17.48
C LEU A 277 18.05 -3.56 17.75
N ASP A 278 18.78 -3.46 18.86
CA ASP A 278 19.81 -4.43 19.24
C ASP A 278 19.23 -5.79 19.64
N ILE A 279 17.93 -5.84 19.98
CA ILE A 279 17.26 -7.10 20.30
C ILE A 279 17.17 -7.96 19.03
N PRO A 280 17.64 -9.21 19.01
CA PRO A 280 17.46 -10.06 17.84
C PRO A 280 15.97 -10.27 17.52
N CYS A 281 15.58 -10.27 16.25
CA CYS A 281 14.17 -10.41 15.87
C CYS A 281 13.55 -11.73 16.36
N SER A 282 14.36 -12.80 16.44
CA SER A 282 13.99 -14.08 17.04
C SER A 282 13.54 -13.99 18.50
N ASP A 283 13.93 -12.92 19.18
CA ASP A 283 13.73 -12.74 20.62
C ASP A 283 12.49 -11.87 20.92
N CYS A 284 12.04 -11.08 19.93
CA CYS A 284 10.86 -10.22 20.02
C CYS A 284 9.54 -10.95 20.24
N PHE A 285 9.53 -12.25 19.95
CA PHE A 285 8.31 -13.08 19.99
C PHE A 285 8.51 -14.36 20.79
N LYS A 286 9.50 -14.38 21.70
CA LYS A 286 9.67 -15.47 22.68
C LYS A 286 8.63 -15.31 23.80
N LYS A 287 8.13 -16.44 24.29
CA LYS A 287 7.20 -16.48 25.43
C LYS A 287 7.88 -15.80 26.62
N GLY A 288 7.31 -14.71 27.12
CA GLY A 288 7.76 -14.10 28.36
C GLY A 288 7.71 -15.15 29.47
N SER A 289 8.84 -15.44 30.10
CA SER A 289 8.82 -16.18 31.36
C SER A 289 8.05 -15.29 32.34
N ARG A 290 6.84 -15.70 32.74
CA ARG A 290 6.20 -15.11 33.91
C ARG A 290 7.21 -15.26 35.04
N ARG A 291 7.87 -14.17 35.44
CA ARG A 291 8.62 -14.14 36.70
C ARG A 291 7.59 -14.38 37.80
N SER A 292 7.43 -15.64 38.20
CA SER A 292 6.85 -16.00 39.48
C SER A 292 7.60 -15.19 40.54
N GLY A 293 6.88 -14.31 41.24
CA GLY A 293 7.45 -13.38 42.20
C GLY A 293 8.32 -14.12 43.21
N LEU A 294 9.61 -13.79 43.23
CA LEU A 294 10.41 -13.98 44.42
C LEU A 294 9.98 -12.89 45.42
N VAL A 295 9.01 -13.25 46.25
CA VAL A 295 8.79 -12.60 47.53
C VAL A 295 10.08 -12.82 48.35
N TRP A 296 10.86 -11.76 48.53
CA TRP A 296 11.93 -11.76 49.52
C TRP A 296 11.28 -11.77 50.91
N ASN A 297 11.10 -12.97 51.46
CA ASN A 297 10.89 -13.14 52.90
C ASN A 297 12.21 -12.82 53.60
N THR A 298 12.39 -11.58 54.05
CA THR A 298 13.39 -11.26 55.07
C THR A 298 12.88 -11.77 56.42
N ALA A 299 13.20 -13.03 56.72
CA ALA A 299 13.14 -13.58 58.06
C ALA A 299 14.53 -14.11 58.46
N ALA A 300 15.26 -13.32 59.24
CA ALA A 300 16.38 -13.77 60.07
C ALA A 300 16.35 -12.89 61.34
N LYS A 301 15.68 -13.34 62.40
CA LYS A 301 16.24 -14.01 63.58
C LYS A 301 17.45 -13.30 64.20
N HIS A 302 17.19 -12.79 65.40
CA HIS A 302 18.12 -12.49 66.49
C HIS A 302 19.28 -13.48 66.60
N SER A 303 20.47 -12.97 66.94
CA SER A 303 21.30 -13.39 68.10
C SER A 303 22.68 -12.72 68.08
N LEU A 304 22.83 -11.62 68.84
CA LEU A 304 23.84 -11.37 69.90
C LEU A 304 23.65 -9.95 70.43
#